data_AF-A0A9X8YLF6-F1
#
_entry.id   AF-A0A9X8YLF6-F1
#
_cell.length_a   1.000
_cell.length_b   1.000
_cell.length_c   1.000
_cell.angle_alpha   90.00
_cell.angle_beta   90.00
_cell.angle_gamma   90.00
#
_symmetry.space_group_name_H-M   'P 1'
#
loop_
_entity.id
_entity.type
_entity.pdbx_description
1 polymer ?
#
loop_
_entity_poly.entity_id
_entity_poly.type
_entity_poly.pdbx_seq_one_letter_code
_entity_poly.pdbx_strand_id
1 'polypeptide(L)' 'GALLSFSAGSFAQQIVTTSDLIQQPGYQASWQNMVKGQARMPGWARKGVGTSTPAQNLNWKGKEYLVGNLC' A
#
# COMPACT_ATOMS: atom_id res chain seq x y z
N GLY A 1 -3.86 -39.56 29.00
CA GLY A 1 -4.49 -38.49 28.20
C GLY A 1 -3.45 -37.89 27.30
N ALA A 2 -3.69 -37.83 26.00
CA ALA A 2 -2.74 -37.25 25.04
C ALA A 2 -2.96 -35.73 24.97
N LEU A 3 -1.92 -34.95 25.26
CA LEU A 3 -1.94 -33.50 25.11
C LEU A 3 -1.64 -33.16 23.64
N LEU A 4 -2.67 -32.74 22.91
CA LEU A 4 -2.52 -32.21 21.56
C LEU A 4 -1.90 -30.81 21.67
N SER A 5 -0.64 -30.69 21.24
CA SER A 5 0.05 -29.41 21.15
C SER A 5 -0.36 -28.70 19.87
N PHE A 6 -1.01 -27.54 19.99
CA PHE A 6 -1.36 -26.70 18.85
C PHE A 6 -0.20 -25.74 18.58
N SER A 7 0.56 -25.99 17.52
CA SER A 7 1.54 -25.01 17.03
C SER A 7 0.78 -23.79 16.50
N ALA A 8 0.82 -22.67 17.23
CA ALA A 8 0.35 -21.40 16.71
C ALA A 8 1.23 -21.03 15.49
N GLY A 9 0.68 -21.20 14.29
CA GLY A 9 1.35 -20.77 13.06
C GLY A 9 1.67 -19.28 13.17
N SER A 10 2.94 -18.92 13.01
CA SER A 10 3.31 -17.51 12.86
C SER A 10 2.85 -17.04 11.49
N PHE A 11 1.89 -16.12 11.45
CA PHE A 11 1.54 -15.43 10.21
C PHE A 11 2.66 -14.45 9.89
N ALA A 12 3.26 -14.57 8.71
CA ALA A 12 4.12 -13.51 8.20
C ALA A 12 3.27 -12.24 8.04
N GLN A 13 3.66 -11.16 8.72
CA GLN A 13 3.00 -9.86 8.54
C GLN A 13 3.19 -9.44 7.08
N GLN A 14 2.10 -9.44 6.31
CA GLN A 14 2.15 -9.00 4.92
C GLN A 14 2.58 -7.54 4.89
N ILE A 15 3.76 -7.29 4.35
CA ILE A 15 4.27 -5.94 4.14
C ILE A 15 3.40 -5.31 3.05
N VAL A 16 2.53 -4.39 3.44
CA VAL A 16 1.68 -3.67 2.49
C VAL A 16 2.54 -2.62 1.80
N THR A 17 2.73 -2.79 0.50
CA THR A 17 3.50 -1.86 -0.32
C THR A 17 2.64 -0.68 -0.77
N THR A 18 3.28 0.35 -1.32
CA THR A 18 2.56 1.51 -1.85
C THR A 18 1.63 1.12 -3.00
N SER A 19 2.05 0.18 -3.87
CA SER A 19 1.17 -0.33 -4.93
C SER A 19 -0.02 -1.07 -4.35
N ASP A 20 0.17 -1.89 -3.30
CA ASP A 20 -0.93 -2.63 -2.67
C ASP A 20 -1.96 -1.69 -2.06
N LEU A 21 -1.50 -0.61 -1.39
CA LEU A 21 -2.40 0.42 -0.85
C LEU A 21 -3.21 1.06 -1.95
N ILE A 22 -2.59 1.52 -3.05
CA ILE A 22 -3.30 2.21 -4.13
C ILE A 22 -4.38 1.33 -4.76
N GLN A 23 -4.19 0.01 -4.80
CA GLN A 23 -5.21 -0.90 -5.34
C GLN A 23 -6.41 -1.12 -4.40
N GLN A 24 -6.36 -0.71 -3.14
CA GLN A 24 -7.50 -0.84 -2.23
C GLN A 24 -8.63 0.12 -2.63
N PRO A 25 -9.91 -0.30 -2.54
CA PRO A 25 -11.04 0.48 -3.06
C PRO A 25 -11.11 1.95 -2.62
N GLY A 26 -10.71 2.27 -1.39
CA GLY A 26 -10.71 3.66 -0.87
C GLY A 26 -9.54 4.53 -1.39
N TYR A 27 -8.38 3.92 -1.62
CA TYR A 27 -7.20 4.62 -2.12
C TYR A 27 -7.21 4.72 -3.65
N GLN A 28 -7.75 3.72 -4.34
CA GLN A 28 -7.80 3.67 -5.80
C GLN A 28 -8.56 4.86 -6.39
N ALA A 29 -9.73 5.20 -5.85
CA ALA A 29 -10.50 6.34 -6.29
C ALA A 29 -9.75 7.67 -6.06
N SER A 30 -9.16 7.83 -4.88
CA SER A 30 -8.34 9.00 -4.53
C SER A 30 -7.12 9.15 -5.46
N TRP A 31 -6.46 8.04 -5.77
CA TRP A 31 -5.33 8.01 -6.70
C TRP A 31 -5.75 8.40 -8.13
N GLN A 32 -6.83 7.81 -8.65
CA GLN A 32 -7.35 8.14 -9.98
C GLN A 32 -7.70 9.62 -10.11
N ASN A 33 -8.28 10.22 -9.06
CA ASN A 33 -8.57 11.64 -9.02
C ASN A 33 -7.30 12.50 -9.02
N MET A 34 -6.27 12.11 -8.24
CA MET A 34 -4.99 12.81 -8.19
C MET A 34 -4.26 12.83 -9.55
N VAL A 35 -4.26 11.70 -10.26
CA VAL A 35 -3.53 11.55 -11.53
C VAL A 35 -4.33 12.04 -12.75
N LYS A 36 -5.61 12.40 -12.55
CA LYS A 36 -6.47 12.91 -13.61
C LYS A 36 -5.90 14.22 -14.17
N GLY A 37 -5.78 14.30 -15.49
CA GLY A 37 -5.24 15.49 -16.17
C GLY A 37 -3.71 15.57 -16.24
N GLN A 38 -2.98 14.63 -15.64
CA GLN A 38 -1.52 14.54 -15.78
C GLN A 38 -1.13 13.98 -17.16
N ALA A 39 -0.96 14.88 -18.14
CA ALA A 39 -0.79 14.53 -19.56
C ALA A 39 0.44 13.63 -19.87
N ARG A 40 1.52 13.75 -19.09
CA ARG A 40 2.80 13.05 -19.34
C ARG A 40 3.08 11.90 -18.38
N MET A 41 2.06 11.45 -17.64
CA MET A 41 2.25 10.38 -16.68
C MET A 41 2.24 9.01 -17.37
N PRO A 42 3.24 8.13 -17.13
CA PRO A 42 3.25 6.77 -17.67
C PRO A 42 2.04 5.94 -17.26
N GLY A 43 1.69 4.93 -18.06
CA GLY A 43 0.53 4.07 -17.81
C GLY A 43 0.61 3.29 -16.49
N TRP A 44 1.80 2.81 -16.11
CA TRP A 44 2.03 2.09 -14.85
C TRP A 44 1.76 3.01 -13.65
N ALA A 45 2.30 4.23 -13.69
CA ALA A 45 2.16 5.21 -12.63
C ALA A 45 0.69 5.65 -12.49
N ARG A 46 -0.01 5.88 -13.62
CA ARG A 46 -1.47 6.18 -13.62
C ARG A 46 -2.30 5.09 -12.96
N LYS A 47 -1.93 3.83 -13.16
CA LYS A 47 -2.61 2.69 -12.54
C LYS A 47 -2.19 2.43 -11.09
N GLY A 48 -1.13 3.09 -10.60
CA GLY A 48 -0.59 2.86 -9.27
C GLY A 48 0.02 1.47 -9.11
N VAL A 49 0.57 0.92 -10.20
CA VAL A 49 1.21 -0.40 -10.24
C VAL A 49 2.66 -0.24 -10.63
N GLY A 50 3.55 -1.04 -10.03
CA GLY A 50 4.99 -0.92 -10.20
C GLY A 50 5.74 -1.54 -9.03
N THR A 51 7.06 -1.55 -9.11
CA THR A 51 7.90 -1.92 -7.97
C THR A 51 7.70 -0.85 -6.91
N SER A 52 7.44 -1.25 -5.68
CA SER A 52 7.13 -0.28 -4.63
C SER A 52 7.75 -0.64 -3.31
N THR A 53 7.99 0.40 -2.51
CA THR A 53 8.47 0.23 -1.14
C THR A 53 7.29 -0.04 -0.21
N PRO A 54 7.55 -0.63 0.97
CA PRO A 54 6.58 -0.67 2.06
C PRO A 54 6.02 0.73 2.32
N ALA A 55 4.71 0.82 2.54
CA ALA A 55 4.10 2.08 2.94
C ALA A 55 4.47 2.41 4.39
N GLN A 56 4.77 3.68 4.65
CA GLN A 56 5.20 4.16 5.95
C GLN A 56 4.25 5.23 6.47
N ASN A 57 3.96 5.18 7.77
CA ASN A 57 3.24 6.25 8.45
C ASN A 57 4.18 7.41 8.76
N LEU A 58 3.76 8.63 8.44
CA LEU A 58 4.44 9.88 8.74
C LEU A 58 3.46 10.82 9.42
N ASN A 59 3.84 11.39 10.57
CA ASN A 59 3.13 12.51 11.15
C ASN A 59 3.77 13.82 10.68
N TRP A 60 2.99 14.70 10.07
CA TRP A 60 3.43 16.02 9.67
C TRP A 60 2.39 17.07 10.02
N LYS A 61 2.80 18.08 10.82
CA LYS A 61 1.93 19.17 11.29
C LYS A 61 0.63 18.67 11.96
N GLY A 62 0.72 17.59 12.76
CA GLY A 62 -0.42 17.00 13.46
C GLY A 62 -1.35 16.18 12.56
N LYS A 63 -0.96 15.88 11.32
CA LYS A 63 -1.71 15.02 10.40
C LYS A 63 -0.92 13.77 10.09
N GLU A 64 -1.62 12.64 10.01
CA GLU A 64 -1.03 11.36 9.61
C GLU A 64 -1.09 11.19 8.09
N TYR A 65 -0.01 10.67 7.52
CA TYR A 65 0.14 10.40 6.11
C TYR A 65 0.72 9.00 5.92
N LEU A 66 0.27 8.33 4.86
CA LEU A 66 0.93 7.15 4.33
C LEU A 66 1.81 7.56 3.15
N VAL A 67 3.09 7.23 3.24
CA VAL A 67 4.11 7.62 2.25
C VAL A 67 4.84 6.38 1.76
N GLY A 68 5.14 6.35 0.47
CA GLY A 68 6.06 5.36 -0.09
C GLY A 68 6.36 5.65 -1.56
N ASN A 69 7.19 4.81 -2.16
CA ASN A 69 7.72 4.99 -3.50
C ASN A 69 7.13 3.96 -4.46
N LEU A 70 6.99 4.36 -5.73
CA LEU A 70 6.53 3.53 -6.83
C LEU A 70 7.41 3.81 -8.06
N CYS A 71 7.93 2.75 -8.70
CA CYS A 71 8.75 2.83 -9.92
C CYS A 71 8.44 1.74 -10.95
#